data_AF-A0A6L9YLX6-F1
#
_entry.id   AF-A0A6L9YLX6-F1
#
_cell.length_a   1.000
_cell.length_b   1.000
_cell.length_c   1.000
_cell.angle_alpha   90.00
_cell.angle_beta   90.00
_cell.angle_gamma   90.00
#
_symmetry.space_group_name_H-M   'P 1'
#
loop_
_entity.id
_entity.type
_entity.pdbx_description
1 polymer ?
#
loop_
_entity_poly.entity_id
_entity_poly.type
_entity_poly.pdbx_seq_one_letter_code
_entity_poly.pdbx_strand_id
1 'polypeptide(L)'
;MVITQLFNIANIFVLPFWLLMILLPNWGINKRVMESYLPFVALAGLYIYLFINSITPESAQALSNPQLADIAHFFSDETVAATGWIHFLVLDLFVGRWIYWQGQQAGIWTIHSLVLCLFAGPIGLLSHIITAWVTKKSTSDTPLDPETTSPSQT
;
A
#
# COMPACT_ATOMS: atom_id res chain seq x y z
N MET A 1 8.39 19.50 19.03
CA MET A 1 7.29 19.05 19.92
C MET A 1 6.05 18.62 19.11
N VAL A 2 5.37 19.52 18.37
CA VAL A 2 4.14 19.17 17.62
C VAL A 2 4.38 18.18 16.48
N ILE A 3 5.45 18.36 15.68
CA ILE A 3 5.79 17.47 14.56
C ILE A 3 6.03 16.04 15.03
N THR A 4 6.80 15.86 16.10
CA THR A 4 7.07 14.55 16.72
C THR A 4 5.78 13.87 17.16
N GLN A 5 4.82 14.62 17.72
CA GLN A 5 3.52 14.08 18.10
C GLN A 5 2.72 13.62 16.87
N LEU A 6 2.64 14.46 15.83
CA LEU A 6 1.94 14.10 14.58
C LEU A 6 2.57 12.87 13.91
N PHE A 7 3.90 12.79 13.89
CA PHE A 7 4.64 11.63 13.40
C PHE A 7 4.29 10.36 14.18
N ASN A 8 4.31 10.41 15.52
CA ASN A 8 3.97 9.26 16.36
C ASN A 8 2.50 8.84 16.18
N ILE A 9 1.59 9.81 16.09
CA ILE A 9 0.17 9.55 15.83
C ILE A 9 -0.01 8.87 14.48
N ALA A 10 0.65 9.35 13.42
CA ALA A 10 0.56 8.74 12.09
C ALA A 10 1.04 7.28 12.08
N ASN A 11 2.15 6.98 12.76
CA ASN A 11 2.67 5.61 12.87
C ASN A 11 1.69 4.71 13.65
N ILE A 12 1.17 5.16 14.79
CA ILE A 12 0.21 4.37 15.57
C ILE A 12 -1.11 4.20 14.80
N PHE A 13 -1.53 5.22 14.05
CA PHE A 13 -2.78 5.22 13.29
C PHE A 13 -2.79 4.15 12.20
N VAL A 14 -1.68 3.92 11.48
CA VAL A 14 -1.65 2.91 10.40
C VAL A 14 -1.70 1.47 10.91
N LEU A 15 -1.16 1.20 12.11
CA LEU A 15 -0.97 -0.17 12.62
C LEU A 15 -2.27 -0.98 12.76
N PRO A 16 -3.39 -0.44 13.31
CA PRO A 16 -4.66 -1.15 13.35
C PRO A 16 -5.14 -1.59 11.97
N PHE A 17 -4.96 -0.77 10.93
CA PHE A 17 -5.40 -1.11 9.57
C PHE A 17 -4.57 -2.26 9.00
N TRP A 18 -3.25 -2.24 9.20
CA TRP A 18 -2.37 -3.35 8.84
C TRP A 18 -2.73 -4.63 9.59
N LEU A 19 -2.94 -4.54 10.90
CA LEU A 19 -3.31 -5.68 11.73
C LEU A 19 -4.62 -6.31 11.26
N LEU A 20 -5.63 -5.48 10.93
CA LEU A 20 -6.90 -5.95 10.39
C LEU A 20 -6.72 -6.65 9.04
N MET A 21 -5.97 -6.04 8.10
CA MET A 21 -5.70 -6.64 6.79
C MET A 21 -4.94 -7.98 6.88
N ILE A 22 -4.00 -8.10 7.82
CA ILE A 22 -3.14 -9.28 7.97
C ILE A 22 -3.82 -10.40 8.76
N LEU A 23 -4.39 -10.10 9.93
CA LEU A 23 -4.91 -11.12 10.85
C LEU A 23 -6.37 -11.47 10.60
N LEU A 24 -7.18 -10.51 10.13
CA LEU A 24 -8.63 -10.67 10.01
C LEU A 24 -9.13 -10.29 8.60
N PRO A 25 -8.58 -10.90 7.53
CA PRO A 25 -8.90 -10.50 6.15
C PRO A 25 -10.36 -10.75 5.75
N ASN A 26 -11.04 -11.72 6.37
CA ASN A 26 -12.42 -12.07 6.02
C ASN A 26 -13.48 -11.42 6.92
N TRP A 27 -13.08 -10.60 7.89
CA TRP A 27 -14.01 -10.01 8.84
C TRP A 27 -14.83 -8.88 8.20
N GLY A 28 -16.15 -8.88 8.40
CA GLY A 28 -17.06 -7.90 7.78
C GLY A 28 -16.76 -6.45 8.16
N ILE A 29 -16.26 -6.21 9.38
CA ILE A 29 -15.80 -4.88 9.81
C ILE A 29 -14.56 -4.46 9.03
N ASN A 30 -13.57 -5.34 8.87
CA ASN A 30 -12.37 -5.06 8.09
C ASN A 30 -12.71 -4.70 6.64
N LYS A 31 -13.58 -5.48 5.99
CA LYS A 31 -14.07 -5.17 4.63
C LYS A 31 -14.70 -3.78 4.54
N ARG A 32 -15.57 -3.42 5.50
CA ARG A 32 -16.22 -2.09 5.54
C ARG A 32 -15.21 -0.96 5.78
N VAL A 33 -14.24 -1.15 6.67
CA VAL A 33 -13.19 -0.16 6.94
C VAL A 33 -12.30 0.02 5.71
N MET A 34 -11.91 -1.07 5.06
CA MET A 34 -11.10 -1.03 3.84
C MET A 34 -11.88 -0.59 2.60
N GLU A 35 -13.20 -0.72 2.57
CA GLU A 35 -14.06 -0.10 1.54
C GLU A 35 -14.04 1.42 1.64
N SER A 36 -13.95 1.95 2.86
CA SER A 36 -13.96 3.39 3.10
C SER A 36 -12.61 4.05 2.77
N TYR A 37 -12.68 5.21 2.11
CA TYR A 37 -11.50 6.07 1.89
C TYR A 37 -11.15 6.93 3.11
N LEU A 38 -11.96 6.87 4.18
CA LEU A 38 -11.79 7.74 5.36
C LEU A 38 -10.38 7.65 5.99
N PRO A 39 -9.77 6.47 6.20
CA PRO A 39 -8.43 6.38 6.76
C PRO A 39 -7.36 7.06 5.88
N PHE A 40 -7.54 6.96 4.56
CA PHE A 40 -6.65 7.55 3.57
C PHE A 40 -6.79 9.06 3.54
N VAL A 41 -8.03 9.56 3.54
CA VAL A 41 -8.30 11.00 3.55
C VAL A 41 -7.74 11.65 4.81
N ALA A 42 -7.81 10.97 5.97
CA ALA A 42 -7.23 11.48 7.20
C ALA A 42 -5.69 11.60 7.12
N LEU A 43 -4.99 10.56 6.65
CA LEU A 43 -3.54 10.59 6.48
C LEU A 43 -3.10 11.56 5.36
N ALA A 44 -3.84 11.60 4.25
CA ALA A 44 -3.57 12.53 3.15
C ALA A 44 -3.78 13.99 3.59
N GLY A 45 -4.81 14.26 4.41
CA GLY A 45 -5.02 15.57 5.01
C GLY A 45 -3.87 15.98 5.93
N LEU A 46 -3.38 15.05 6.75
CA LEU A 46 -2.19 15.29 7.58
C LEU A 46 -0.94 15.55 6.73
N TYR A 47 -0.74 14.76 5.66
CA TYR A 47 0.34 14.98 4.71
C TYR A 47 0.26 16.37 4.08
N ILE A 48 -0.90 16.77 3.54
CA ILE A 48 -1.09 18.08 2.91
C ILE A 48 -0.81 19.20 3.91
N TYR A 49 -1.29 19.07 5.14
CA TYR A 49 -1.01 20.02 6.21
C TYR A 49 0.50 20.17 6.44
N LEU A 50 1.22 19.08 6.66
CA LEU A 50 2.66 19.12 6.90
C LEU A 50 3.45 19.59 5.68
N PHE A 51 3.05 19.16 4.49
CA PHE A 51 3.67 19.53 3.23
C PHE A 51 3.60 21.04 3.00
N ILE A 52 2.42 21.65 3.14
CA ILE A 52 2.25 23.11 2.98
C ILE A 52 3.07 23.87 4.04
N ASN A 53 3.12 23.37 5.28
CA ASN A 53 3.91 24.01 6.34
C ASN A 53 5.43 23.82 6.15
N SER A 54 5.85 22.79 5.41
CA SER A 54 7.26 22.51 5.14
C SER A 54 7.81 23.22 3.90
N ILE A 55 6.94 23.76 3.02
CA ILE A 55 7.38 24.47 1.82
C ILE A 55 7.88 25.87 2.19
N THR A 56 9.18 26.07 2.05
CA THR A 56 9.85 27.37 2.02
C THR A 56 10.22 27.78 0.59
N PRO A 57 10.51 29.07 0.31
CA PRO A 57 10.97 29.52 -1.00
C PRO A 57 12.21 28.75 -1.51
N GLU A 58 13.13 28.42 -0.60
CA GLU A 58 14.34 27.64 -0.88
C GLU A 58 14.00 26.20 -1.27
N SER A 59 13.10 25.54 -0.52
CA SER A 59 12.64 24.19 -0.85
C SER A 59 11.86 24.14 -2.17
N ALA A 60 11.09 25.19 -2.50
CA ALA A 60 10.35 25.29 -3.76
C ALA A 60 11.31 25.44 -4.95
N GLN A 61 12.39 26.20 -4.81
CA GLN A 61 13.44 26.28 -5.82
C GLN A 61 14.15 24.94 -6.01
N ALA A 62 14.49 24.25 -4.93
CA ALA A 62 15.10 22.94 -5.02
C ALA A 62 14.18 21.89 -5.66
N LEU A 63 12.88 21.92 -5.39
CA LEU A 63 11.91 21.05 -6.07
C LEU A 63 11.81 21.32 -7.58
N SER A 64 12.12 22.54 -8.03
CA SER A 64 12.11 22.91 -9.46
C SER A 64 13.34 22.41 -10.23
N ASN A 65 14.47 22.25 -9.54
CA ASN A 65 15.69 21.66 -10.10
C ASN A 65 16.36 20.73 -9.07
N PRO A 66 15.79 19.54 -8.84
CA PRO A 66 16.20 18.68 -7.73
C PRO A 66 17.62 18.12 -7.94
N GLN A 67 18.55 18.54 -7.09
CA GLN A 67 19.85 17.88 -6.93
C GLN A 67 19.83 16.96 -5.70
N LEU A 68 20.54 15.84 -5.78
CA LEU A 68 20.60 14.87 -4.68
C LEU A 68 21.12 15.49 -3.38
N ALA A 69 22.11 16.39 -3.48
CA ALA A 69 22.68 17.09 -2.33
C ALA A 69 21.64 17.99 -1.63
N ASP A 70 20.83 18.71 -2.41
CA ASP A 70 19.79 19.60 -1.89
C ASP A 70 18.70 18.79 -1.19
N ILE A 71 18.25 17.70 -1.82
CA ILE A 71 17.27 16.78 -1.22
C ILE A 71 17.80 16.22 0.12
N ALA A 72 19.04 15.72 0.14
CA ALA A 72 19.65 15.18 1.35
C ALA A 72 19.74 16.24 2.46
N HIS A 73 20.04 17.49 2.12
CA HIS A 73 20.04 18.60 3.06
C HIS A 73 18.63 18.89 3.60
N PHE A 74 17.59 18.91 2.76
CA PHE A 74 16.22 19.12 3.26
C PHE A 74 15.72 18.00 4.17
N PHE A 75 16.11 16.75 3.90
CA PHE A 75 15.78 15.63 4.79
C PHE A 75 16.50 15.68 6.15
N SER A 76 17.45 16.60 6.35
CA SER A 76 18.00 16.87 7.69
C SER A 76 17.05 17.66 8.59
N ASP A 77 16.05 18.35 8.01
CA ASP A 77 15.00 19.03 8.76
C ASP A 77 13.94 18.03 9.24
N GLU A 78 13.64 18.05 10.54
CA GLU A 78 12.66 17.13 11.16
C GLU A 78 11.26 17.24 10.53
N THR A 79 10.85 18.44 10.11
CA THR A 79 9.53 18.70 9.51
C THR A 79 9.46 18.09 8.12
N VAL A 80 10.48 18.32 7.29
CA VAL A 80 10.53 17.74 5.94
C VAL A 80 10.64 16.22 6.00
N ALA A 81 11.47 15.69 6.91
CA ALA A 81 11.59 14.27 7.13
C ALA A 81 10.26 13.63 7.58
N ALA A 82 9.54 14.26 8.51
CA ALA A 82 8.22 13.80 8.94
C ALA A 82 7.19 13.84 7.80
N THR A 83 7.18 14.90 7.00
CA THR A 83 6.34 15.01 5.80
C THR A 83 6.62 13.87 4.82
N GLY A 84 7.89 13.61 4.51
CA GLY A 84 8.31 12.51 3.65
C GLY A 84 7.94 11.13 4.21
N TRP A 85 8.08 10.94 5.53
CA TRP A 85 7.66 9.70 6.17
C TRP A 85 6.15 9.46 6.06
N ILE A 86 5.34 10.49 6.32
CA ILE A 86 3.88 10.38 6.22
C ILE A 86 3.46 10.18 4.75
N HIS A 87 4.19 10.74 3.79
CA HIS A 87 4.01 10.42 2.37
C HIS A 87 4.14 8.92 2.12
N PHE A 88 5.19 8.27 2.64
CA PHE A 88 5.37 6.82 2.54
C PHE A 88 4.23 6.06 3.24
N LEU A 89 3.85 6.45 4.45
CA LEU A 89 2.75 5.79 5.17
C LEU A 89 1.43 5.81 4.39
N VAL A 90 1.11 6.94 3.74
CA VAL A 90 -0.10 7.08 2.92
C VAL A 90 -0.05 6.13 1.72
N LEU A 91 1.08 6.11 1.00
CA LEU A 91 1.25 5.28 -0.20
C LEU A 91 1.28 3.79 0.16
N ASP A 92 2.01 3.40 1.20
CA ASP A 92 2.13 2.01 1.63
C ASP A 92 0.79 1.46 2.10
N LEU A 93 0.02 2.23 2.87
CA LEU A 93 -1.32 1.82 3.26
C LEU A 93 -2.24 1.68 2.04
N PHE A 94 -2.09 2.55 1.04
CA PHE A 94 -2.93 2.52 -0.17
C PHE A 94 -2.61 1.28 -1.01
N VAL A 95 -1.32 1.00 -1.19
CA VAL A 95 -0.83 -0.21 -1.86
C VAL A 95 -1.25 -1.45 -1.09
N GLY A 96 -1.11 -1.47 0.24
CA GLY A 96 -1.55 -2.57 1.10
C GLY A 96 -3.05 -2.86 0.95
N ARG A 97 -3.88 -1.80 0.95
CA ARG A 97 -5.33 -1.91 0.69
C ARG A 97 -5.61 -2.48 -0.71
N TRP A 98 -4.86 -2.06 -1.72
CA TRP A 98 -5.01 -2.59 -3.07
C TRP A 98 -4.65 -4.08 -3.14
N ILE A 99 -3.51 -4.48 -2.55
CA ILE A 99 -3.09 -5.89 -2.43
C ILE A 99 -4.17 -6.70 -1.72
N TYR A 100 -4.71 -6.18 -0.61
CA TYR A 100 -5.79 -6.83 0.13
C TYR A 100 -7.02 -7.11 -0.75
N TRP A 101 -7.54 -6.10 -1.46
CA TRP A 101 -8.72 -6.28 -2.32
C TRP A 101 -8.46 -7.16 -3.54
N GLN A 102 -7.27 -7.08 -4.13
CA GLN A 102 -6.88 -7.97 -5.22
C GLN A 102 -6.81 -9.42 -4.74
N GLY A 103 -6.18 -9.67 -3.60
CA GLY A 103 -6.13 -11.00 -2.99
C GLY A 103 -7.50 -11.57 -2.67
N GLN A 104 -8.39 -10.76 -2.11
CA GLN A 104 -9.75 -11.20 -1.76
C GLN A 104 -10.59 -11.54 -3.00
N GLN A 105 -10.44 -10.79 -4.10
CA GLN A 105 -11.17 -11.06 -5.35
C GLN A 105 -10.61 -12.28 -6.10
N ALA A 106 -9.30 -12.46 -6.08
CA ALA A 106 -8.63 -13.55 -6.79
C ALA A 106 -8.43 -14.83 -5.93
N GLY A 107 -8.80 -14.81 -4.65
CA GLY A 107 -8.58 -15.92 -3.72
C GLY A 107 -7.10 -16.18 -3.43
N ILE A 108 -6.23 -15.18 -3.58
CA ILE A 108 -4.78 -15.31 -3.42
C ILE A 108 -4.42 -15.03 -1.95
N TRP A 109 -3.51 -15.83 -1.40
CA TRP A 109 -2.93 -15.56 -0.08
C TRP A 109 -2.11 -14.26 -0.12
N THR A 110 -2.44 -13.28 0.72
CA THR A 110 -1.82 -11.92 0.68
C THR A 110 -1.01 -11.56 1.91
N ILE A 111 -1.01 -12.39 2.95
CA ILE A 111 -0.37 -12.09 4.24
C ILE A 111 1.12 -11.75 4.06
N HIS A 112 1.87 -12.56 3.30
CA HIS A 112 3.30 -12.31 3.04
C HIS A 112 3.54 -10.99 2.33
N SER A 113 2.69 -10.68 1.34
CA SER A 113 2.82 -9.45 0.55
C SER A 113 2.46 -8.21 1.36
N LEU A 114 1.48 -8.31 2.26
CA LEU A 114 1.09 -7.24 3.18
C LEU A 114 2.17 -6.97 4.23
N VAL A 115 2.75 -8.03 4.82
CA VAL A 115 3.86 -7.87 5.77
C VAL A 115 5.07 -7.24 5.09
N LEU A 116 5.42 -7.68 3.88
CA LEU A 116 6.50 -7.06 3.11
C LEU A 116 6.18 -5.60 2.74
N CYS A 117 4.92 -5.30 2.40
CA CYS A 117 4.48 -3.94 2.06
C CYS A 117 4.55 -2.98 3.26
N LEU A 118 4.33 -3.48 4.48
CA LEU A 118 4.44 -2.67 5.71
C LEU A 118 5.87 -2.18 5.96
N PHE A 119 6.89 -3.02 5.67
CA PHE A 119 8.29 -2.66 5.88
C PHE A 119 8.93 -2.00 4.65
N ALA A 120 8.46 -2.38 3.46
CA ALA A 120 8.95 -1.91 2.19
C ALA A 120 7.84 -2.04 1.12
N GLY A 121 7.03 -0.99 0.97
CA GLY A 121 5.92 -0.92 0.01
C GLY A 121 6.22 -1.52 -1.37
N PRO A 122 7.32 -1.13 -2.04
CA PRO A 122 7.68 -1.67 -3.36
C PRO A 122 7.94 -3.18 -3.36
N ILE A 123 8.54 -3.72 -2.30
CA ILE A 123 8.86 -5.15 -2.19
C ILE A 123 7.57 -5.95 -1.99
N GLY A 124 6.65 -5.45 -1.15
CA GLY A 124 5.35 -6.07 -0.96
C GLY A 124 4.51 -6.10 -2.24
N LEU A 125 4.51 -5.00 -3.00
CA LEU A 125 3.84 -4.94 -4.29
C LEU A 125 4.41 -5.95 -5.28
N LEU A 126 5.73 -6.01 -5.41
CA LEU A 126 6.39 -6.97 -6.31
C LEU A 126 6.08 -8.42 -5.90
N SER A 127 6.13 -8.72 -4.60
CA SER A 127 5.75 -10.03 -4.05
C SER A 127 4.31 -10.41 -4.44
N HIS A 128 3.37 -9.47 -4.33
CA HIS A 128 1.97 -9.74 -4.69
C HIS A 128 1.81 -10.03 -6.18
N ILE A 129 2.45 -9.23 -7.04
CA ILE A 129 2.40 -9.40 -8.51
C ILE A 129 2.93 -10.78 -8.91
N ILE A 130 4.07 -11.20 -8.34
CA ILE A 130 4.66 -12.51 -8.60
C ILE A 130 3.70 -13.62 -8.16
N THR A 131 3.14 -13.50 -6.95
CA THR A 131 2.20 -14.50 -6.41
C THR A 131 0.96 -14.61 -7.30
N ALA A 132 0.38 -13.48 -7.69
CA ALA A 132 -0.80 -13.45 -8.56
C ALA A 132 -0.53 -14.06 -9.93
N TRP A 133 0.65 -13.83 -10.50
CA TRP A 133 1.04 -14.43 -11.77
C TRP A 133 1.17 -15.95 -11.68
N VAL A 134 1.80 -16.47 -10.63
CA VAL A 134 1.95 -17.92 -10.40
C VAL A 134 0.60 -18.60 -10.20
N THR A 135 -0.28 -18.02 -9.37
CA THR A 135 -1.62 -18.59 -9.12
C THR A 135 -2.47 -18.63 -10.40
N LYS A 136 -2.43 -17.57 -11.22
CA LYS A 136 -3.19 -17.52 -12.47
C LYS A 136 -2.73 -18.57 -13.49
N LYS A 137 -1.41 -18.81 -13.58
CA LYS A 137 -0.85 -19.83 -14.47
C LYS A 137 -1.32 -21.25 -14.09
N SER A 138 -1.38 -21.54 -12.80
CA SER A 138 -1.78 -22.87 -12.30
C SER A 138 -3.23 -23.22 -12.63
N THR A 139 -4.12 -22.24 -12.75
CA THR A 139 -5.53 -22.47 -13.11
C THR A 139 -5.72 -22.72 -14.61
N SER A 140 -4.88 -22.12 -15.46
CA SER A 140 -4.92 -22.29 -16.92
C SER A 140 -4.30 -23.60 -17.43
N ASP A 141 -3.50 -24.29 -16.62
CA ASP A 141 -2.86 -25.58 -16.98
C ASP A 141 -3.71 -26.81 -16.60
N THR A 142 -5.01 -26.65 -16.28
CA THR A 142 -5.91 -27.80 -16.19
C THR A 142 -6.36 -28.15 -17.61
N PRO A 143 -5.88 -29.25 -18.23
CA PRO A 143 -6.36 -29.67 -19.53
C PRO A 143 -7.83 -30.06 -19.36
N LEU A 144 -8.70 -29.46 -20.18
CA LEU A 144 -10.03 -30.01 -20.40
C LEU A 144 -9.83 -31.44 -20.91
N ASP A 145 -10.24 -32.44 -20.13
CA ASP A 145 -10.20 -33.83 -20.55
C ASP A 145 -10.88 -33.97 -21.93
N PRO A 146 -10.17 -34.47 -22.95
CA PRO A 146 -10.76 -34.75 -24.26
C PRO A 146 -11.38 -36.13 -24.21
N GLU A 147 -12.46 -36.32 -23.46
CA GLU A 147 -13.19 -37.59 -23.52
C GLU A 147 -14.71 -37.39 -23.45
N THR A 148 -15.29 -37.14 -24.63
CA THR A 148 -16.48 -37.86 -25.09
C THR A 148 -16.65 -37.61 -26.59
N THR A 149 -15.83 -38.32 -27.38
CA THR A 149 -16.12 -38.54 -28.80
C THR A 149 -16.91 -39.84 -28.99
N SER A 150 -18.16 -39.66 -29.46
CA SER A 150 -18.89 -40.50 -30.45
C SER A 150 -19.53 -41.85 -30.02
N PRO A 151 -20.42 -42.47 -30.85
CA PRO A 151 -21.19 -42.03 -32.04
C PRO A 151 -22.68 -42.50 -32.04
N SER A 152 -23.36 -42.36 -33.20
CA SER A 152 -24.68 -42.90 -33.65
C SER A 152 -25.90 -41.98 -33.40
N GLN A 153 -26.51 -41.34 -34.42
CA GLN A 153 -27.26 -41.91 -35.56
C GLN A 153 -28.22 -43.03 -35.16
N THR A 154 -29.47 -42.66 -34.84
CA THR A 154 -30.70 -43.02 -35.58
C THR A 154 -31.89 -42.27 -34.99
#